data_AF-A0A928CVH1-F1
#
_entry.id   AF-A0A928CVH1-F1
#
_cell.length_a   1.000
_cell.length_b   1.000
_cell.length_c   1.000
_cell.angle_alpha   90.00
_cell.angle_beta   90.00
_cell.angle_gamma   90.00
#
_symmetry.space_group_name_H-M   'P 1'
#
loop_
_entity.id
_entity.type
_entity.pdbx_description
1 polymer ?
#
loop_
_entity_poly.entity_id
_entity_poly.type
_entity_poly.pdbx_seq_one_letter_code
_entity_poly.pdbx_strand_id
1 'polypeptide(L)'
;MDFWKLSMEAGVVMWVILACSLLAVFIFIAKWFQFYRAQINVRELISGLVNVLRRDGMIEALTLCDNTPGPVARILTAAIQAYQNEDDIRRAIDDAVLVELPRLESLINLLGTIAKVAPLLGLLGTVL
;
A
#
# COMPACT_ATOMS: atom_id res chain seq x y z
N MET A 1 3.47 -39.15 -16.06
CA MET A 1 2.32 -38.37 -16.56
C MET A 1 1.22 -38.42 -15.49
N ASP A 2 1.54 -37.94 -14.28
CA ASP A 2 0.77 -38.33 -13.07
C ASP A 2 0.27 -37.14 -12.24
N PHE A 3 0.57 -35.90 -12.65
CA PHE A 3 0.03 -34.69 -12.00
C PHE A 3 -1.50 -34.60 -12.12
N TRP A 4 -2.08 -35.04 -13.24
CA TRP A 4 -3.53 -35.00 -13.46
C TRP A 4 -4.32 -35.98 -12.58
N LYS A 5 -3.70 -37.10 -12.16
CA LYS A 5 -4.34 -38.08 -11.26
C LYS A 5 -4.33 -37.59 -9.80
N LEU A 6 -3.21 -37.02 -9.35
CA LEU A 6 -3.08 -36.36 -8.04
C LEU A 6 -4.10 -35.22 -7.85
N SER A 7 -4.38 -34.45 -8.91
CA SER A 7 -5.38 -33.38 -8.88
C SER A 7 -6.83 -33.87 -8.71
N MET A 8 -7.15 -35.09 -9.16
CA MET A 8 -8.48 -35.68 -9.00
C MET A 8 -8.67 -36.32 -7.61
N GLU A 9 -7.58 -36.81 -7.00
CA GLU A 9 -7.59 -37.38 -5.64
C GLU A 9 -7.66 -36.32 -4.54
N ALA A 10 -7.04 -35.15 -4.74
CA ALA A 10 -7.01 -34.06 -3.74
C ALA A 10 -8.33 -33.27 -3.60
N GLY A 11 -9.37 -33.60 -4.37
CA GLY A 11 -10.71 -33.05 -4.24
C GLY A 11 -10.82 -31.52 -4.39
N VAL A 12 -11.90 -30.95 -3.87
CA VAL A 12 -12.24 -29.50 -3.97
C VAL A 12 -11.15 -28.60 -3.39
N VAL A 13 -10.35 -29.10 -2.46
CA VAL A 13 -9.31 -28.33 -1.75
C VAL A 13 -8.19 -27.88 -2.69
N MET A 14 -7.80 -28.71 -3.68
CA MET A 14 -6.77 -28.34 -4.65
C MET A 14 -7.19 -27.16 -5.53
N TRP A 15 -8.46 -27.11 -5.94
CA TRP A 15 -9.02 -25.98 -6.69
C TRP A 15 -9.05 -24.69 -5.86
N VAL A 16 -9.35 -24.78 -4.55
CA VAL A 16 -9.31 -23.64 -3.63
C VAL A 16 -7.90 -23.10 -3.47
N ILE A 17 -6.89 -23.96 -3.31
CA ILE A 17 -5.48 -23.56 -3.18
C ILE A 17 -4.97 -22.93 -4.48
N LEU A 18 -5.32 -23.49 -5.63
CA LEU A 18 -4.99 -22.92 -6.94
C LEU A 18 -5.61 -21.53 -7.13
N ALA A 19 -6.88 -21.36 -6.78
CA ALA A 19 -7.56 -20.06 -6.82
C ALA A 19 -6.90 -19.05 -5.87
N CYS A 20 -6.51 -19.48 -4.67
CA CYS A 20 -5.82 -18.64 -3.70
C CYS A 20 -4.44 -18.19 -4.20
N SER A 21 -3.68 -19.09 -4.84
CA SER A 21 -2.39 -18.79 -5.48
C SER A 21 -2.55 -17.77 -6.62
N LEU A 22 -3.55 -17.97 -7.49
CA LEU A 22 -3.83 -17.06 -8.59
C LEU A 22 -4.20 -15.65 -8.08
N LEU A 23 -5.04 -15.57 -7.05
CA LEU A 23 -5.39 -14.30 -6.39
C LEU A 23 -4.17 -13.64 -5.74
N ALA A 24 -3.31 -14.41 -5.08
CA ALA A 24 -2.09 -13.88 -4.45
C ALA A 24 -1.15 -13.27 -5.50
N VAL A 25 -0.93 -13.94 -6.63
CA VAL A 25 -0.11 -13.42 -7.75
C VAL A 25 -0.75 -12.18 -8.36
N PHE A 26 -2.07 -12.17 -8.56
CA PHE A 26 -2.79 -11.01 -9.08
C PHE A 26 -2.61 -9.79 -8.18
N ILE A 27 -2.80 -9.93 -6.87
CA ILE A 27 -2.60 -8.84 -5.90
C ILE A 27 -1.12 -8.42 -5.84
N PHE A 28 -0.19 -9.38 -5.92
CA PHE A 28 1.24 -9.09 -5.97
C PHE A 28 1.60 -8.21 -7.17
N ILE A 29 1.13 -8.53 -8.37
CA ILE A 29 1.36 -7.73 -9.58
C ILE A 29 0.71 -6.35 -9.46
N ALA A 30 -0.54 -6.28 -9.00
CA ALA A 30 -1.24 -5.01 -8.78
C ALA A 30 -0.47 -4.11 -7.80
N LYS A 31 0.07 -4.70 -6.73
CA LYS A 31 0.88 -3.98 -5.74
C LYS A 31 2.26 -3.59 -6.26
N TRP A 32 2.93 -4.46 -6.99
CA TRP A 32 4.19 -4.15 -7.64
C TRP A 32 4.02 -2.93 -8.55
N PHE A 33 2.95 -2.90 -9.35
CA PHE A 33 2.64 -1.76 -10.21
C PHE A 33 2.32 -0.49 -9.41
N GLN A 34 1.55 -0.60 -8.33
CA GLN A 34 1.23 0.54 -7.45
C GLN A 34 2.48 1.09 -6.76
N PHE A 35 3.39 0.23 -6.30
CA PHE A 35 4.63 0.62 -5.65
C PHE A 35 5.63 1.23 -6.64
N TYR A 36 5.73 0.64 -7.84
CA TYR A 36 6.55 1.18 -8.92
C TYR A 36 6.07 2.56 -9.37
N ARG A 37 4.74 2.78 -9.43
CA ARG A 37 4.16 4.09 -9.74
C ARG A 37 4.32 5.11 -8.59
N ALA A 38 4.27 4.65 -7.34
CA ALA A 38 4.40 5.52 -6.16
C ALA A 38 5.85 5.93 -5.86
N GLN A 39 6.85 5.06 -6.14
CA GLN A 39 8.25 5.37 -5.86
C GLN A 39 8.82 6.49 -6.73
N ILE A 40 8.33 6.67 -7.95
CA ILE A 40 8.95 7.58 -8.91
C ILE A 40 8.80 9.06 -8.50
N ASN A 41 7.79 9.44 -7.70
CA ASN A 41 7.54 10.85 -7.40
C ASN A 41 7.76 11.27 -5.95
N VAL A 42 7.83 10.38 -4.95
CA VAL A 42 7.88 10.81 -3.54
C VAL A 42 9.18 11.54 -3.20
N ARG A 43 10.32 11.03 -3.65
CA ARG A 43 11.63 11.64 -3.33
C ARG A 43 11.79 12.99 -4.03
N GLU A 44 11.37 13.06 -5.28
CA GLU A 44 11.43 14.28 -6.09
C GLU A 44 10.46 15.34 -5.53
N LEU A 45 9.23 14.94 -5.17
CA LEU A 45 8.24 15.80 -4.51
C LEU A 45 8.78 16.41 -3.22
N ILE A 46 9.34 15.60 -2.31
CA ILE A 46 9.88 16.10 -1.04
C ILE A 46 11.03 17.07 -1.31
N SER A 47 11.93 16.74 -2.24
CA SER A 47 13.05 17.63 -2.58
C SER A 47 12.60 18.95 -3.21
N GLY A 48 11.61 18.91 -4.11
CA GLY A 48 11.01 20.10 -4.72
C GLY A 48 10.32 20.96 -3.68
N LEU A 49 9.54 20.34 -2.80
CA LEU A 49 8.79 21.05 -1.76
C LEU A 49 9.71 21.74 -0.76
N VAL A 50 10.76 21.08 -0.28
CA VAL A 50 11.74 21.68 0.62
C VAL A 50 12.42 22.89 -0.03
N ASN A 51 12.67 22.83 -1.34
CA ASN A 51 13.28 23.92 -2.08
C ASN A 51 12.34 25.13 -2.24
N VAL A 52 11.04 24.88 -2.44
CA VAL A 52 10.00 25.91 -2.55
C VAL A 52 9.69 26.55 -1.18
N LEU A 53 9.58 25.74 -0.12
CA LEU A 53 9.38 26.22 1.24
C LEU A 53 10.54 27.10 1.72
N ARG A 54 11.78 26.80 1.30
CA ARG A 54 12.96 27.65 1.58
C ARG A 54 12.92 29.03 0.92
N ARG A 55 12.05 29.23 -0.07
CA ARG A 55 11.88 30.50 -0.80
C ARG A 55 10.65 31.28 -0.32
N ASP A 56 10.08 30.92 0.83
CA ASP A 56 8.80 31.48 1.35
C ASP A 56 7.60 31.30 0.38
N GLY A 57 7.71 30.38 -0.57
CA GLY A 57 6.69 30.10 -1.57
C GLY A 57 5.57 29.19 -1.04
N MET A 58 4.86 29.58 0.01
CA MET A 58 3.83 28.74 0.65
C MET A 58 2.69 28.34 -0.32
N ILE A 59 2.31 29.26 -1.21
CA ILE A 59 1.32 29.02 -2.27
C ILE A 59 1.86 28.02 -3.30
N GLU A 60 3.12 28.18 -3.71
CA GLU A 60 3.77 27.31 -4.70
C GLU A 60 3.96 25.89 -4.13
N ALA A 61 4.27 25.77 -2.83
CA ALA A 61 4.35 24.50 -2.12
C ALA A 61 3.00 23.76 -2.11
N LEU A 62 1.91 24.49 -1.86
CA LEU A 62 0.56 23.93 -1.89
C LEU A 62 0.19 23.46 -3.30
N THR A 63 0.51 24.24 -4.34
CA THR A 63 0.26 23.84 -5.73
C THR A 63 1.07 22.61 -6.15
N LEU A 64 2.29 22.43 -5.63
CA LEU A 64 3.10 21.24 -5.93
C LEU A 64 2.50 19.98 -5.31
N CYS A 65 1.96 20.10 -4.09
CA CYS A 65 1.23 19.03 -3.43
C CYS A 65 -0.10 18.70 -4.13
N ASP A 66 -0.88 19.70 -4.55
CA ASP A 66 -2.16 19.50 -5.26
C ASP A 66 -1.97 18.85 -6.63
N ASN A 67 -0.89 19.20 -7.34
CA ASN A 67 -0.57 18.60 -8.64
C ASN A 67 -0.07 17.15 -8.53
N THR A 68 0.30 16.69 -7.34
CA THR A 68 0.82 15.34 -7.16
C THR A 68 -0.18 14.44 -6.44
N PRO A 69 -0.84 13.50 -7.15
CA PRO A 69 -1.72 12.56 -6.50
C PRO A 69 -0.92 11.56 -5.66
N GLY A 70 -1.19 11.53 -4.35
CA GLY A 70 -0.59 10.53 -3.47
C GLY A 70 -0.88 10.78 -1.99
N PRO A 71 -0.83 9.73 -1.15
CA PRO A 71 -1.03 9.87 0.29
C PRO A 71 0.07 10.73 0.93
N VAL A 72 1.30 10.66 0.40
CA VAL A 72 2.40 11.52 0.84
C VAL A 72 2.10 12.99 0.57
N ALA A 73 1.60 13.35 -0.62
CA ALA A 73 1.24 14.74 -0.93
C ALA A 73 0.13 15.27 -0.01
N ARG A 74 -0.85 14.44 0.36
CA ARG A 74 -1.91 14.79 1.32
C ARG A 74 -1.37 15.03 2.73
N ILE A 75 -0.45 14.20 3.21
CA ILE A 75 0.22 14.41 4.51
C ILE A 75 1.02 15.71 4.50
N LEU A 76 1.79 15.99 3.44
CA LEU A 76 2.54 17.24 3.33
C LEU A 76 1.63 18.47 3.21
N THR A 77 0.48 18.36 2.54
CA THR A 77 -0.52 19.45 2.48
C THR A 77 -1.02 19.82 3.87
N ALA A 78 -1.37 18.82 4.69
CA ALA A 78 -1.80 19.04 6.07
C ALA A 78 -0.68 19.68 6.91
N ALA A 79 0.57 19.25 6.71
CA ALA A 79 1.74 19.84 7.39
C ALA A 79 1.95 21.32 7.03
N ILE A 80 1.81 21.68 5.75
CA ILE A 80 1.96 23.07 5.27
C ILE A 80 0.82 23.95 5.81
N GLN A 81 -0.42 23.44 5.87
CA GLN A 81 -1.55 24.19 6.41
C GLN A 81 -1.42 24.47 7.92
N ALA A 82 -0.71 23.61 8.65
CA ALA A 82 -0.45 23.76 10.08
C ALA A 82 0.85 24.52 10.42
N TYR A 83 1.45 25.23 9.46
CA TYR A 83 2.76 25.91 9.56
C TYR A 83 2.97 26.86 10.78
N GLN A 84 1.90 27.28 11.46
CA GLN A 84 1.96 28.30 12.51
C GLN A 84 2.83 27.93 13.71
N ASN A 85 2.83 26.66 14.15
CA ASN A 85 3.65 26.18 15.26
C ASN A 85 4.21 24.78 14.96
N GLU A 86 5.42 24.48 15.43
CA GLU A 86 6.03 23.15 15.24
C GLU A 86 5.18 22.03 15.85
N ASP A 87 4.54 22.28 17.00
CA ASP A 87 3.63 21.33 17.64
C ASP A 87 2.36 21.07 16.82
N ASP A 88 1.84 22.10 16.15
CA ASP A 88 0.65 21.98 15.30
C ASP A 88 0.97 21.23 14.00
N ILE A 89 2.15 21.46 13.41
CA ILE A 89 2.66 20.69 12.26
C ILE A 89 2.74 19.21 12.61
N ARG A 90 3.34 18.86 13.75
CA ARG A 90 3.49 17.46 14.17
C ARG A 90 2.14 16.79 14.37
N ARG A 91 1.19 17.46 15.04
CA ARG A 91 -0.18 16.95 15.23
C ARG A 91 -0.90 16.74 13.91
N ALA A 92 -0.81 17.71 12.99
CA ALA A 92 -1.44 17.59 11.68
C ALA A 92 -0.85 16.44 10.84
N ILE A 93 0.46 16.22 10.93
CA ILE A 93 1.13 15.06 10.31
C ILE A 93 0.61 13.76 10.93
N ASP A 94 0.62 13.65 12.27
CA ASP A 94 0.21 12.42 12.95
C ASP A 94 -1.26 12.07 12.64
N ASP A 95 -2.16 13.05 12.66
CA ASP A 95 -3.57 12.85 12.30
C ASP A 95 -3.73 12.42 10.84
N ALA A 96 -3.01 13.06 9.91
CA ALA A 96 -3.05 12.69 8.50
C ALA A 96 -2.48 11.29 8.26
N VAL A 97 -1.41 10.92 8.97
CA VAL A 97 -0.82 9.58 8.93
C VAL A 97 -1.81 8.54 9.45
N LEU A 98 -2.49 8.79 10.58
CA LEU A 98 -3.49 7.87 11.13
C LEU A 98 -4.64 7.58 10.15
N VAL A 99 -4.96 8.51 9.26
CA VAL A 99 -6.00 8.34 8.23
C VAL A 99 -5.46 7.65 6.96
N GLU A 100 -4.27 8.03 6.49
CA GLU A 100 -3.72 7.57 5.22
C GLU A 100 -2.94 6.25 5.32
N LEU A 101 -2.28 5.98 6.45
CA LEU A 101 -1.50 4.76 6.70
C LEU A 101 -2.35 3.47 6.59
N PRO A 102 -3.51 3.35 7.27
CA PRO A 102 -4.34 2.14 7.15
C PRO A 102 -4.89 1.94 5.73
N ARG A 103 -5.09 3.01 4.96
CA ARG A 103 -5.50 2.91 3.55
C ARG A 103 -4.38 2.34 2.69
N LEU A 104 -3.14 2.80 2.89
CA LEU A 104 -1.95 2.27 2.24
C LEU A 104 -1.70 0.80 2.60
N GLU A 105 -1.88 0.45 3.87
CA GLU A 105 -1.60 -0.88 4.42
C GLU A 105 -2.72 -1.91 4.18
N SER A 106 -3.98 -1.50 4.00
CA SER A 106 -5.15 -2.40 3.91
C SER A 106 -4.95 -3.58 2.96
N LEU A 107 -4.39 -3.33 1.78
CA LEU A 107 -4.13 -4.34 0.77
C LEU A 107 -2.93 -5.25 1.11
N ILE A 108 -1.95 -4.76 1.88
CA ILE A 108 -0.82 -5.57 2.38
C ILE A 108 -1.29 -6.46 3.54
N ASN A 109 -2.14 -5.93 4.42
CA ASN A 109 -2.76 -6.68 5.51
C ASN A 109 -3.59 -7.86 4.98
N LEU A 110 -4.35 -7.64 3.90
CA LEU A 110 -5.13 -8.69 3.24
C LEU A 110 -4.23 -9.80 2.68
N LEU A 111 -3.11 -9.44 2.07
CA LEU A 111 -2.09 -10.39 1.61
C LEU A 111 -1.47 -11.19 2.77
N GLY A 112 -1.20 -10.52 3.89
CA GLY A 112 -0.70 -11.15 5.11
C GLY A 112 -1.73 -12.09 5.75
N THR A 113 -3.02 -11.79 5.66
CA THR A 113 -4.07 -12.70 6.15
C THR A 113 -4.17 -13.93 5.26
N ILE A 114 -4.14 -13.76 3.94
CA ILE A 114 -4.10 -14.88 2.99
C ILE A 114 -2.87 -15.76 3.24
N ALA A 115 -1.68 -15.17 3.44
CA ALA A 115 -0.46 -15.89 3.73
C ALA A 115 -0.52 -16.71 5.03
N LYS A 116 -1.30 -16.27 6.03
CA LYS A 116 -1.52 -17.00 7.28
C LYS A 116 -2.58 -18.10 7.15
N VAL A 117 -3.62 -17.87 6.35
CA VAL A 117 -4.75 -18.80 6.19
C VAL A 117 -4.44 -19.90 5.16
N ALA A 118 -3.66 -19.62 4.13
CA ALA A 118 -3.32 -20.58 3.08
C ALA A 118 -2.62 -21.87 3.60
N PRO A 119 -1.66 -21.81 4.55
CA PRO A 119 -1.07 -23.01 5.15
C PRO A 119 -2.08 -23.86 5.94
N LEU A 120 -3.02 -23.22 6.63
CA LEU A 120 -4.07 -23.91 7.39
C LEU A 120 -5.07 -24.63 6.47
N LEU A 121 -5.41 -24.01 5.33
CA LEU A 121 -6.21 -24.65 4.27
C LEU A 121 -5.47 -25.84 3.63
N GLY A 122 -4.16 -25.71 3.41
CA GLY A 122 -3.31 -26.79 2.94
C GLY A 122 -3.27 -27.97 3.92
N LEU A 123 -3.14 -27.69 5.22
CA LEU A 123 -3.18 -28.71 6.26
C LEU A 123 -4.53 -29.44 6.26
N LEU A 124 -5.66 -28.72 6.23
CA LEU A 124 -7.00 -29.33 6.15
C LEU A 124 -7.15 -30.29 4.96
N GLY A 125 -6.60 -29.93 3.80
CA GLY A 125 -6.61 -30.79 2.61
C GLY A 125 -5.77 -32.06 2.72
N THR A 126 -4.86 -32.15 3.69
CA THR A 126 -4.11 -33.39 3.95
C THR A 126 -4.81 -34.34 4.92
N VAL A 127 -5.83 -33.86 5.64
CA VAL A 127 -6.57 -34.66 6.65
C VAL A 127 -7.88 -35.23 6.10
N LEU A 128 -8.43 -34.62 5.04
CA LEU A 128 -9.61 -35.08 4.28
C LEU A 128 -9.19 -36.03 3.16
#